data_AF-A0AAN8F7R8-F1
#
_entry.id   AF-A0AAN8F7R8-F1
#
_cell.length_a   1.000
_cell.length_b   1.000
_cell.length_c   1.000
_cell.angle_alpha   90.00
_cell.angle_beta   90.00
_cell.angle_gamma   90.00
#
_symmetry.space_group_name_H-M   'P 1'
#
loop_
_entity.id
_entity.type
_entity.pdbx_description
1 polymer ?
#
loop_
_entity_poly.entity_id
_entity_poly.type
_entity_poly.pdbx_seq_one_letter_code
_entity_poly.pdbx_strand_id
1 'polypeptide(L)'
;MDGIKRCLSNLDKSVSQRLVVPPSQRNLLFWIEYIMNGYLWVIGSSLALVCSVSRRWDREIQHQLVILNIGLLLDLILSCSLKLIIQRPRPKYNINDQ
;
A
#
# COMPACT_ATOMS: atom_id res chain seq x y z
N MET A 1 -21.00 22.85 2.97
CA MET A 1 -19.88 21.87 2.90
C MET A 1 -20.34 20.44 3.23
N ASP A 2 -21.37 20.27 4.07
CA ASP A 2 -21.86 18.93 4.47
C ASP A 2 -22.59 18.15 3.38
N GLY A 3 -23.23 18.84 2.43
CA GLY A 3 -23.86 18.19 1.26
C GLY A 3 -22.85 17.45 0.38
N ILE A 4 -21.67 18.05 0.14
CA ILE A 4 -20.60 17.45 -0.67
C ILE A 4 -20.00 16.24 0.05
N LYS A 5 -19.72 16.36 1.36
CA LYS A 5 -19.22 15.23 2.17
C LYS A 5 -20.20 14.05 2.18
N ARG A 6 -21.51 14.30 2.27
CA ARG A 6 -22.53 13.24 2.19
C ARG A 6 -22.59 12.60 0.80
N CYS A 7 -22.52 13.40 -0.26
CA CYS A 7 -22.50 12.90 -1.63
C CYS A 7 -21.30 11.96 -1.86
N LEU A 8 -20.10 12.40 -1.47
CA LEU A 8 -18.87 11.61 -1.60
C LEU A 8 -18.93 10.31 -0.76
N SER A 9 -19.44 10.37 0.46
CA SER A 9 -19.60 9.18 1.32
C SER A 9 -20.56 8.15 0.72
N ASN A 10 -21.69 8.61 0.17
CA ASN A 10 -22.66 7.74 -0.48
C ASN A 10 -22.10 7.10 -1.75
N LEU A 11 -21.38 7.88 -2.56
CA LEU A 11 -20.74 7.39 -3.78
C LEU A 11 -19.67 6.34 -3.46
N ASP A 12 -18.79 6.61 -2.50
CA ASP A 12 -17.75 5.67 -2.02
C ASP A 12 -18.35 4.35 -1.55
N LYS A 13 -19.46 4.41 -0.79
CA LYS A 13 -20.19 3.23 -0.34
C LYS A 13 -20.81 2.44 -1.51
N SER A 14 -21.46 3.11 -2.45
CA SER A 14 -22.07 2.46 -3.62
C SER A 14 -21.04 1.78 -4.51
N VAL A 15 -19.91 2.43 -4.76
CA VAL A 15 -18.81 1.87 -5.56
C VAL A 15 -18.21 0.67 -4.84
N SER A 16 -17.93 0.80 -3.55
CA SER A 16 -17.32 -0.27 -2.78
C SER A 16 -18.20 -1.52 -2.66
N GLN A 17 -19.51 -1.37 -2.54
CA GLN A 17 -20.45 -2.49 -2.53
C GLN A 17 -20.48 -3.25 -3.86
N ARG A 18 -20.26 -2.56 -4.98
CA ARG A 18 -20.17 -3.19 -6.32
C ARG A 18 -18.84 -3.91 -6.55
N LEU A 19 -17.79 -3.47 -5.87
CA LEU A 19 -16.45 -4.07 -5.93
C LEU A 19 -16.27 -5.25 -4.96
N VAL A 20 -17.32 -5.67 -4.23
CA VAL A 20 -17.24 -6.84 -3.37
C VAL A 20 -17.06 -8.09 -4.23
N VAL A 21 -15.86 -8.66 -4.16
CA VAL A 21 -15.45 -9.82 -4.95
C VAL A 21 -16.07 -11.11 -4.39
N PRO A 22 -16.53 -12.04 -5.25
CA PRO A 22 -17.04 -13.34 -4.82
C PRO A 22 -15.99 -14.17 -4.05
N PRO A 23 -16.42 -15.06 -3.13
CA PRO A 23 -15.53 -15.79 -2.24
C PRO A 23 -14.48 -16.66 -2.95
N SER A 24 -14.75 -17.09 -4.19
CA SER A 24 -13.84 -17.91 -5.00
C SER A 24 -12.55 -17.19 -5.43
N GLN A 25 -12.56 -15.86 -5.50
CA GLN A 25 -11.40 -15.05 -5.92
C GLN A 25 -10.66 -14.38 -4.74
N ARG A 26 -11.12 -14.59 -3.51
CA ARG A 26 -10.54 -13.98 -2.31
C ARG A 26 -9.08 -14.39 -2.07
N ASN A 27 -8.76 -15.67 -2.30
CA ASN A 27 -7.39 -16.15 -2.12
C ASN A 27 -6.41 -15.43 -3.05
N LEU A 28 -6.81 -15.18 -4.30
CA LEU A 28 -6.02 -14.43 -5.26
C LEU A 28 -5.87 -12.96 -4.82
N LEU A 29 -6.94 -12.35 -4.32
CA LEU A 29 -6.89 -10.98 -3.81
C LEU A 29 -5.94 -10.85 -2.62
N PHE A 30 -5.95 -11.82 -1.70
CA PHE A 30 -5.07 -11.86 -0.55
C PHE A 30 -3.59 -11.96 -0.96
N TRP A 31 -3.28 -12.81 -1.94
CA TRP A 31 -1.93 -12.88 -2.50
C TRP A 31 -1.49 -11.58 -3.16
N ILE A 32 -2.38 -10.93 -3.92
CA ILE A 32 -2.09 -9.62 -4.52
C ILE A 32 -1.83 -8.59 -3.41
N GLU A 33 -2.68 -8.53 -2.39
CA GLU A 33 -2.50 -7.62 -1.27
C GLU A 33 -1.17 -7.87 -0.54
N TYR A 34 -0.82 -9.14 -0.33
CA TYR A 34 0.44 -9.51 0.30
C TYR A 34 1.66 -9.07 -0.54
N ILE A 35 1.64 -9.29 -1.86
CA ILE A 35 2.73 -8.89 -2.76
C ILE A 35 2.81 -7.36 -2.88
N MET A 36 1.67 -6.67 -2.87
CA MET A 36 1.62 -5.20 -2.91
C MET A 36 1.92 -4.56 -1.56
N ASN A 37 2.15 -5.35 -0.51
CA ASN A 37 2.44 -4.80 0.80
C ASN A 37 3.77 -4.04 0.79
N GLY A 38 3.72 -2.75 1.12
CA GLY A 38 4.90 -1.86 1.10
C GLY A 38 6.08 -2.37 1.92
N TYR A 39 5.82 -3.09 3.02
CA TYR A 39 6.90 -3.71 3.82
C TYR A 39 7.74 -4.71 3.02
N LEU A 40 7.10 -5.52 2.15
CA LEU A 40 7.81 -6.50 1.32
C LEU A 40 8.75 -5.80 0.34
N TRP A 41 8.30 -4.70 -0.26
CA TRP A 41 9.10 -3.90 -1.18
C TRP A 41 10.27 -3.22 -0.50
N VAL A 42 10.10 -2.67 0.71
CA VAL A 42 11.19 -2.09 1.50
C VAL A 42 12.25 -3.14 1.86
N ILE A 43 11.82 -4.33 2.29
CA ILE A 43 12.74 -5.43 2.62
C ILE A 43 13.51 -5.88 1.36
N GLY A 44 12.80 -6.09 0.25
CA GLY A 44 13.39 -6.49 -1.03
C GLY A 44 14.38 -5.46 -1.58
N SER A 45 14.03 -4.17 -1.57
CA SER A 45 14.90 -3.10 -2.05
C SER A 45 16.10 -2.88 -1.14
N SER A 46 15.95 -3.08 0.17
CA SER A 46 17.06 -3.00 1.12
C SER A 46 18.05 -4.14 0.91
N LEU A 47 17.55 -5.37 0.72
CA LEU A 47 18.38 -6.53 0.42
C LEU A 47 19.11 -6.36 -0.92
N ALA A 48 18.40 -5.88 -1.95
CA ALA A 48 19.00 -5.56 -3.25
C ALA A 48 20.12 -4.52 -3.14
N LEU A 49 19.94 -3.48 -2.31
CA LEU A 49 20.97 -2.49 -2.04
C LEU A 49 22.20 -3.12 -1.38
N VAL A 50 22.02 -3.94 -0.34
CA VAL A 50 23.13 -4.66 0.32
C VAL A 50 23.87 -5.57 -0.67
N CYS A 51 23.14 -6.32 -1.49
CA CYS A 51 23.72 -7.16 -2.54
C CYS A 51 24.47 -6.34 -3.59
N SER A 52 23.95 -5.18 -3.98
CA SER A 52 24.57 -4.30 -4.98
C SER A 52 25.91 -3.73 -4.51
N VAL A 53 26.03 -3.41 -3.22
CA VAL A 53 27.29 -2.95 -2.60
C VAL A 53 28.26 -4.13 -2.48
N SER A 54 27.78 -5.28 -2.00
CA SER A 54 28.60 -6.50 -1.85
C SER A 54 29.22 -6.97 -3.17
N ARG A 55 28.43 -6.98 -4.25
CA ARG A 55 28.87 -7.40 -5.59
C ARG A 55 29.47 -6.29 -6.46
N ARG A 56 29.68 -5.09 -5.90
CA ARG A 56 30.24 -3.92 -6.61
C ARG A 56 29.53 -3.64 -7.94
N TRP A 57 28.20 -3.61 -7.91
CA TRP A 57 27.40 -3.19 -9.05
C TRP A 57 27.72 -1.76 -9.47
N ASP A 58 27.24 -1.37 -10.65
CA ASP A 58 27.44 -0.03 -11.18
C ASP A 58 26.95 1.05 -10.19
N ARG A 59 27.69 2.15 -10.11
CA ARG A 59 27.38 3.26 -9.18
C ARG A 59 26.02 3.88 -9.47
N GLU A 60 25.59 3.91 -10.72
CA GLU A 60 24.28 4.41 -11.11
C GLU A 60 23.17 3.52 -10.52
N ILE A 61 23.32 2.20 -10.61
CA ILE A 61 22.35 1.26 -10.06
C ILE A 61 22.28 1.37 -8.53
N GLN A 62 23.43 1.51 -7.86
CA GLN A 62 23.47 1.71 -6.41
C GLN A 62 22.77 3.02 -6.00
N HIS A 63 23.02 4.11 -6.73
CA HIS A 63 22.39 5.40 -6.46
C HIS A 63 20.86 5.34 -6.65
N GLN A 64 20.39 4.70 -7.72
CA GLN A 64 18.97 4.48 -7.97
C GLN A 64 18.33 3.62 -6.86
N LEU A 65 19.01 2.58 -6.38
CA LEU A 65 18.53 1.77 -5.25
C LEU A 65 18.45 2.56 -3.95
N VAL A 66 19.38 3.48 -3.69
CA VAL A 66 19.31 4.38 -2.52
C VAL A 66 18.09 5.29 -2.63
N ILE A 67 17.88 5.93 -3.79
CA ILE A 67 16.71 6.78 -4.02
C ILE A 67 15.41 5.99 -3.86
N LEU A 68 15.35 4.77 -4.40
CA LEU A 68 14.19 3.89 -4.27
C LEU A 68 13.87 3.58 -2.81
N ASN A 69 14.89 3.23 -2.01
CA ASN A 69 14.70 2.95 -0.58
C ASN A 69 14.22 4.19 0.18
N ILE A 70 14.79 5.37 -0.11
CA ILE A 70 14.34 6.63 0.51
C ILE A 70 12.87 6.92 0.15
N GLY A 71 12.51 6.76 -1.13
CA GLY A 71 11.14 6.98 -1.60
C GLY A 71 10.12 6.04 -0.94
N LEU A 72 10.43 4.75 -0.87
CA LEU A 72 9.57 3.74 -0.23
C LEU A 72 9.41 3.98 1.27
N LEU A 73 10.48 4.38 1.96
CA LEU A 73 10.40 4.73 3.39
C LEU A 73 9.55 5.97 3.62
N LEU A 74 9.73 7.02 2.80
CA LEU A 74 8.91 8.23 2.86
C LEU A 74 7.43 7.92 2.62
N ASP A 75 7.11 7.11 1.60
CA ASP A 75 5.73 6.70 1.32
C ASP A 75 5.09 5.97 2.51
N LEU A 76 5.83 5.04 3.13
CA LEU A 76 5.35 4.29 4.29
C LEU A 76 5.12 5.20 5.51
N ILE A 77 6.04 6.13 5.77
CA ILE A 77 5.93 7.10 6.87
C ILE A 77 4.70 7.99 6.65
N LEU A 78 4.58 8.61 5.47
CA LEU A 78 3.47 9.51 5.15
C LEU A 78 2.12 8.77 5.19
N SER A 79 2.04 7.59 4.60
CA SER A 79 0.84 6.75 4.63
C SER A 79 0.45 6.37 6.06
N CYS A 80 1.43 6.05 6.92
CA CYS A 80 1.21 5.76 8.33
C CYS A 80 0.72 7.00 9.09
N SER A 81 1.40 8.14 8.95
CA SER A 81 1.01 9.40 9.58
C SER A 81 -0.39 9.83 9.17
N LEU A 82 -0.73 9.77 7.88
CA LEU A 82 -2.06 10.11 7.39
C LEU A 82 -3.14 9.20 7.99
N LYS A 83 -2.87 7.89 8.09
CA LYS A 83 -3.80 6.94 8.73
C LYS A 83 -4.02 7.26 10.21
N LEU A 84 -2.95 7.62 10.94
CA LEU A 84 -3.02 7.99 12.36
C LEU A 84 -3.73 9.33 12.60
N ILE A 85 -3.60 10.28 11.67
CA ILE A 85 -4.24 11.60 11.76
C ILE A 85 -5.73 11.50 11.41
N ILE A 86 -6.07 10.84 10.30
CA ILE A 86 -7.44 10.83 9.77
C ILE A 86 -8.33 9.82 10.52
N GLN A 87 -7.75 8.68 10.95
CA GLN A 87 -8.45 7.60 11.67
C GLN A 87 -9.78 7.18 11.02
N ARG A 88 -9.83 7.18 9.68
CA ARG A 88 -11.06 6.85 8.94
C ARG A 88 -11.48 5.41 9.26
N PRO A 89 -12.73 5.15 9.68
CA PRO A 89 -13.19 3.79 9.92
C PRO A 89 -13.24 2.98 8.62
N ARG A 90 -12.83 1.71 8.70
CA ARG A 90 -12.99 0.77 7.59
C ARG A 90 -14.47 0.45 7.37
N PRO A 91 -14.91 0.23 6.13
CA PRO A 91 -16.29 -0.14 5.84
C PRO A 91 -16.67 -1.50 6.41
N LYS A 92 -17.82 -1.57 7.10
CA LYS A 92 -18.30 -2.75 7.87
C LYS A 92 -18.77 -3.96 7.05
N TYR A 93 -18.99 -3.81 5.74
CA TYR A 93 -19.47 -4.93 4.90
C TYR A 93 -18.35 -5.93 4.54
N ASN A 94 -17.11 -5.68 4.98
CA ASN A 94 -15.96 -6.53 4.71
C ASN A 94 -15.35 -7.10 5.99
N ILE A 95 -16.13 -7.86 6.76
CA ILE A 95 -15.78 -8.33 8.12
C ILE A 95 -14.57 -9.30 8.11
N ASN A 96 -14.27 -9.95 6.99
CA ASN A 96 -13.16 -10.90 6.88
C ASN A 96 -11.86 -10.29 6.34
N ASP A 97 -11.87 -9.04 5.88
CA ASP A 97 -10.67 -8.29 5.44
C ASP A 97 -10.38 -7.10 6.38
N GLN A 98 -10.94 -7.12 7.60
CA GLN A 98 -10.60 -6.21 8.70
C GLN A 98 -9.49 -6.81 9.56
#